data_AF-A0A2S0Q8H4-F1
#
_entry.id   AF-A0A2S0Q8H4-F1
#
_cell.length_a   1.000
_cell.length_b   1.000
_cell.length_c   1.000
_cell.angle_alpha   90.00
_cell.angle_beta   90.00
_cell.angle_gamma   90.00
#
_symmetry.space_group_name_H-M   'P 1'
#
loop_
_entity.id
_entity.type
_entity.pdbx_description
1 polymer ?
#
loop_
_entity_poly.entity_id
_entity_poly.type
_entity_poly.pdbx_seq_one_letter_code
_entity_poly.pdbx_strand_id
1 'polypeptide(L)'
;MKTFFRYLSLGILSTLLTATPGLGAERINFFYPPYGEFSLSVDALEIFAKEGTITDELAFYASRANPQQLAQLRELLQQQFNVTPTLVSQVTYSPIGEDLIQRLGGLIRTESRQNGFYALRSALILAAANPEGLTVVNFLRQFPSPTLRLNFTEGLKLVDDLSQVLQKRDEVVTWIQQKAIARATPIAPLNAAVTNPTIDFAQQPDLTSPGAFTWRRKEFILLDQSRDRIIPTHLYLPAATPSTSPENPSPPFPLIVISHGVASDRSSFAYLAEHLASYGFAVAVLEHPGSNAERVERYLTGLAGPLEAKEFVNRPLDIKFLLDQLEIMEKFNPALQGKLNLQQVGAIGHSFGGYTVLSLAGAKINFEQLQQDCNSNMSSFNLSLFLQCQVTELEAKDYQLQDERIKAVLAINPLSSSIFGKSEVSQIQVPVMLVANSQDIATPIVSEQIRPFTWLTTPNKYLVLIENGTHFSVLAEATSGNDVLPIPSALLGPNRAPAYAYLKALNVAFWETHLFNRPEYASYLQPSYAQYLSQDPLNLSLLKSLSAEQLNQTLRN
;
A
#
# COMPACT_ATOMS: atom_id res chain seq x y z
N MET A 1 -45.66 -1.06 -39.71
CA MET A 1 -44.51 -0.18 -39.41
C MET A 1 -44.89 1.26 -39.06
N LYS A 2 -45.66 2.00 -39.88
CA LYS A 2 -46.01 3.41 -39.60
C LYS A 2 -46.75 3.64 -38.27
N THR A 3 -47.65 2.73 -37.89
CA THR A 3 -48.40 2.81 -36.62
C THR A 3 -47.50 2.55 -35.41
N PHE A 4 -46.59 1.57 -35.49
CA PHE A 4 -45.62 1.25 -34.44
C PHE A 4 -44.68 2.43 -34.16
N PHE A 5 -44.13 3.05 -35.20
CA PHE A 5 -43.31 4.26 -35.06
C PHE A 5 -44.08 5.43 -34.46
N ARG A 6 -45.39 5.55 -34.74
CA ARG A 6 -46.23 6.62 -34.19
C ARG A 6 -46.49 6.45 -32.69
N TYR A 7 -46.71 5.21 -32.24
CA TYR A 7 -46.83 4.89 -30.81
C TYR A 7 -45.48 4.97 -30.08
N LEU A 8 -44.38 4.58 -30.74
CA LEU A 8 -43.03 4.76 -30.20
C LEU A 8 -42.69 6.26 -30.05
N SER A 9 -43.03 7.08 -31.04
CA SER A 9 -42.81 8.53 -30.98
C SER A 9 -43.70 9.21 -29.93
N LEU A 10 -44.96 8.78 -29.76
CA LEU A 10 -45.85 9.30 -28.72
C LEU A 10 -45.42 8.86 -27.32
N GLY A 11 -44.92 7.62 -27.18
CA GLY A 11 -44.31 7.11 -25.95
C GLY A 11 -43.09 7.93 -25.55
N ILE A 12 -42.15 8.15 -26.48
CA ILE A 12 -40.94 8.96 -26.26
C ILE A 12 -41.30 10.42 -25.94
N LEU A 13 -42.28 11.00 -26.65
CA LEU A 13 -42.72 12.38 -26.41
C LEU A 13 -43.39 12.52 -25.03
N SER A 14 -44.18 11.52 -24.61
CA SER A 14 -44.80 11.51 -23.29
C SER A 14 -43.76 11.41 -22.17
N THR A 15 -42.72 10.57 -22.33
CA THR A 15 -41.61 10.49 -21.36
C THR A 15 -40.77 11.76 -21.30
N LEU A 16 -40.62 12.49 -22.42
CA LEU A 16 -39.92 13.78 -22.46
C LEU A 16 -40.76 14.92 -21.86
N LEU A 17 -42.09 14.87 -21.98
CA LEU A 17 -43.01 15.88 -21.46
C LEU A 17 -43.35 15.67 -19.97
N THR A 18 -43.19 14.46 -19.44
CA THR A 18 -43.34 14.16 -18.00
C THR A 18 -42.00 13.97 -17.29
N ALA A 19 -40.87 14.15 -17.99
CA ALA A 19 -39.57 14.25 -17.34
C ALA A 19 -39.53 15.54 -16.52
N THR A 20 -40.00 15.47 -15.28
CA THR A 20 -39.57 16.44 -14.28
C THR A 20 -38.05 16.43 -14.30
N PRO A 21 -37.35 17.57 -14.43
CA PRO A 21 -35.91 17.60 -14.26
C PRO A 21 -35.61 16.85 -12.98
N GLY A 22 -34.75 15.82 -13.03
CA GLY A 22 -34.44 15.02 -11.85
C GLY A 22 -33.94 15.98 -10.78
N LEU A 23 -34.78 16.28 -9.80
CA LEU A 23 -34.45 17.28 -8.79
C LEU A 23 -33.28 16.71 -8.00
N GLY A 24 -32.19 17.48 -7.94
CA GLY A 24 -31.11 17.24 -6.99
C GLY A 24 -31.63 17.27 -5.56
N ALA A 25 -30.78 16.92 -4.59
CA ALA A 25 -31.15 17.11 -3.20
C ALA A 25 -31.40 18.60 -2.94
N GLU A 26 -32.58 18.91 -2.42
CA GLU A 26 -32.95 20.23 -1.92
C GLU A 26 -32.68 20.33 -0.42
N ARG A 27 -32.64 19.19 0.27
CA ARG A 27 -32.45 19.10 1.73
C ARG A 27 -31.50 17.98 2.13
N ILE A 28 -30.80 18.19 3.23
CA ILE A 28 -30.04 17.18 3.98
C ILE A 28 -30.79 16.92 5.28
N ASN A 29 -31.12 15.65 5.54
CA ASN A 29 -31.75 15.23 6.79
C ASN A 29 -30.85 14.28 7.57
N PHE A 30 -30.88 14.37 8.89
CA PHE A 30 -30.24 13.40 9.78
C PHE A 30 -31.05 13.24 11.05
N PHE A 31 -31.02 12.04 11.63
CA PHE A 31 -31.72 11.73 12.87
C PHE A 31 -30.73 11.67 14.03
N TYR A 32 -30.94 12.45 15.07
CA TYR A 32 -30.09 12.48 16.26
C TYR A 32 -30.91 12.06 17.49
N PRO A 33 -30.86 10.77 17.91
CA PRO A 33 -31.62 10.30 19.06
C PRO A 33 -31.12 10.94 20.39
N PRO A 34 -32.00 11.21 21.37
CA PRO A 34 -33.46 11.16 21.33
C PRO A 34 -34.12 12.43 20.75
N TYR A 35 -33.33 13.38 20.24
CA TYR A 35 -33.75 14.75 19.92
C TYR A 35 -34.53 14.91 18.60
N GLY A 36 -34.59 13.88 17.76
CA GLY A 36 -35.47 13.84 16.59
C GLY A 36 -34.76 14.01 15.25
N GLU A 37 -35.53 14.36 14.23
CA GLU A 37 -35.04 14.58 12.86
C GLU A 37 -34.68 16.05 12.64
N PHE A 38 -33.46 16.27 12.14
CA PHE A 38 -32.92 17.56 11.77
C PHE A 38 -32.87 17.65 10.25
N SER A 39 -33.02 18.87 9.73
CA SER A 39 -33.08 19.14 8.31
C SER A 39 -32.48 20.50 7.98
N LEU A 40 -31.72 20.57 6.89
CA LEU A 40 -31.05 21.77 6.40
C LEU A 40 -31.19 21.83 4.87
N SER A 41 -31.61 22.97 4.32
CA SER A 41 -31.65 23.15 2.87
C SER A 41 -30.25 23.26 2.25
N VAL A 42 -30.12 22.76 1.03
CA VAL A 42 -28.89 22.94 0.23
C VAL A 42 -28.70 24.42 -0.13
N ASP A 43 -29.78 25.18 -0.30
CA ASP A 43 -29.75 26.64 -0.53
C ASP A 43 -29.05 27.37 0.63
N ALA A 44 -29.36 27.03 1.88
CA ALA A 44 -28.72 27.63 3.04
C ALA A 44 -27.20 27.35 3.09
N LEU A 45 -26.79 26.12 2.74
CA LEU A 45 -25.37 25.76 2.63
C LEU A 45 -24.67 26.49 1.49
N GLU A 46 -25.34 26.65 0.35
CA GLU A 46 -24.81 27.36 -0.82
C GLU A 46 -24.63 28.86 -0.54
N ILE A 47 -25.61 29.51 0.09
CA ILE A 47 -25.53 30.90 0.55
C ILE A 47 -24.35 31.07 1.52
N PHE A 48 -24.22 30.16 2.49
CA PHE A 48 -23.10 30.21 3.43
C PHE A 48 -21.74 29.99 2.74
N ALA A 49 -21.66 29.06 1.79
CA ALA A 49 -20.44 28.81 1.02
C ALA A 49 -20.04 30.05 0.21
N LYS A 50 -20.96 30.61 -0.59
CA LYS A 50 -20.67 31.72 -1.50
C LYS A 50 -20.50 33.05 -0.77
N GLU A 51 -21.44 33.39 0.10
CA GLU A 51 -21.54 34.72 0.71
C GLU A 51 -20.97 34.78 2.13
N GLY A 52 -20.99 33.65 2.86
CA GLY A 52 -20.65 33.61 4.28
C GLY A 52 -21.82 33.99 5.18
N THR A 53 -23.00 34.24 4.60
CA THR A 53 -24.22 34.60 5.30
C THR A 53 -24.76 33.38 6.04
N ILE A 54 -24.98 33.50 7.34
CA ILE A 54 -25.68 32.48 8.14
C ILE A 54 -27.18 32.78 8.07
N THR A 55 -27.91 31.97 7.32
CA THR A 55 -29.38 32.07 7.23
C THR A 55 -30.06 31.65 8.53
N ASP A 56 -31.33 31.99 8.73
CA ASP A 56 -32.10 31.56 9.91
C ASP A 56 -32.10 30.03 10.09
N GLU A 57 -32.16 29.28 8.98
CA GLU A 57 -32.10 27.81 9.01
C GLU A 57 -30.72 27.29 9.44
N LEU A 58 -29.63 27.92 8.96
CA LEU A 58 -28.27 27.54 9.34
C LEU A 58 -27.90 28.01 10.76
N ALA A 59 -28.50 29.10 11.24
CA ALA A 59 -28.19 29.71 12.54
C ALA A 59 -28.33 28.74 13.71
N PHE A 60 -29.31 27.83 13.66
CA PHE A 60 -29.47 26.79 14.66
C PHE A 60 -28.24 25.87 14.74
N TYR A 61 -27.68 25.45 13.60
CA TYR A 61 -26.52 24.57 13.57
C TYR A 61 -25.23 25.36 13.86
N ALA A 62 -25.12 26.56 13.28
CA ALA A 62 -23.94 27.40 13.42
C ALA A 62 -23.70 27.86 14.87
N SER A 63 -24.75 28.09 15.66
CA SER A 63 -24.62 28.46 17.08
C SER A 63 -23.99 27.37 17.96
N ARG A 64 -23.86 26.14 17.46
CA ARG A 64 -23.26 24.99 18.14
C ARG A 64 -21.84 24.68 17.68
N ALA A 65 -21.34 25.39 16.68
CA ALA A 65 -19.98 25.26 16.17
C ALA A 65 -19.13 26.45 16.62
N ASN A 66 -17.84 26.22 16.86
CA ASN A 66 -16.90 27.31 17.12
C ASN A 66 -16.49 28.02 15.80
N PRO A 67 -15.93 29.25 15.86
CA PRO A 67 -15.57 30.00 14.66
C PRO A 67 -14.61 29.27 13.71
N GLN A 68 -13.69 28.47 14.26
CA GLN A 68 -12.74 27.67 13.47
C GLN A 68 -13.46 26.55 12.70
N GLN A 69 -14.40 25.85 13.33
CA GLN A 69 -15.21 24.81 12.69
C GLN A 69 -16.09 25.39 11.58
N LEU A 70 -16.68 26.57 11.79
CA LEU A 70 -17.45 27.25 10.75
C LEU A 70 -16.59 27.69 9.56
N ALA A 71 -15.37 28.17 9.83
CA ALA A 71 -14.42 28.50 8.78
C ALA A 71 -14.01 27.26 7.98
N GLN A 72 -13.67 26.15 8.65
CA GLN A 72 -13.33 24.87 8.01
C GLN A 72 -14.49 24.29 7.20
N LEU A 73 -15.72 24.38 7.71
CA LEU A 73 -16.91 23.96 6.97
C LEU A 73 -17.07 24.79 5.70
N ARG A 74 -16.94 26.12 5.80
CA ARG A 74 -17.04 27.00 4.64
C ARG A 74 -15.95 26.70 3.60
N GLU A 75 -14.72 26.50 4.05
CA GLU A 75 -13.60 26.10 3.19
C GLU A 75 -13.90 24.78 2.47
N LEU A 76 -14.39 23.75 3.19
CA LEU A 76 -14.77 22.48 2.61
C LEU A 76 -15.90 22.61 1.57
N LEU A 77 -16.91 23.45 1.85
CA LEU A 77 -18.01 23.70 0.92
C LEU A 77 -17.55 24.41 -0.37
N GLN A 78 -16.49 25.23 -0.27
CA GLN A 78 -15.88 25.95 -1.39
C GLN A 78 -14.81 25.12 -2.12
N GLN A 79 -14.29 24.06 -1.50
CA GLN A 79 -13.23 23.24 -2.07
C GLN A 79 -13.70 22.59 -3.38
N GLN A 80 -12.99 22.92 -4.46
CA GLN A 80 -13.16 22.28 -5.75
C GLN A 80 -12.16 21.13 -5.89
N PHE A 81 -12.68 19.92 -6.10
CA PHE A 81 -11.86 18.75 -6.39
C PHE A 81 -11.68 18.65 -7.91
N ASN A 82 -10.45 18.88 -8.38
CA ASN A 82 -10.12 18.81 -9.80
C ASN A 82 -9.97 17.36 -10.25
N VAL A 83 -11.10 16.72 -10.59
CA VAL A 83 -11.17 15.33 -11.06
C VAL A 83 -12.02 15.25 -12.32
N THR A 84 -11.60 14.41 -13.27
CA THR A 84 -12.38 14.21 -14.50
C THR A 84 -13.56 13.26 -14.24
N PRO A 85 -14.66 13.36 -15.01
CA PRO A 85 -15.77 12.41 -14.92
C PRO A 85 -15.32 10.98 -15.19
N THR A 86 -14.37 10.81 -16.12
CA THR A 86 -13.77 9.51 -16.45
C THR A 86 -13.05 8.93 -15.25
N LEU A 87 -12.22 9.71 -14.55
CA LEU A 87 -11.53 9.26 -13.34
C LEU A 87 -12.53 8.82 -12.26
N VAL A 88 -13.54 9.66 -11.98
CA VAL A 88 -14.58 9.33 -10.98
C VAL A 88 -15.37 8.08 -11.37
N SER A 89 -15.72 7.94 -12.66
CA SER A 89 -16.35 6.74 -13.18
C SER A 89 -15.45 5.51 -12.97
N GLN A 90 -14.19 5.57 -13.41
CA GLN A 90 -13.27 4.43 -13.28
C GLN A 90 -13.06 4.03 -11.82
N VAL A 91 -12.92 4.98 -10.91
CA VAL A 91 -12.80 4.67 -9.48
C VAL A 91 -14.09 4.03 -8.95
N THR A 92 -15.25 4.65 -9.17
CA THR A 92 -16.54 4.19 -8.59
C THR A 92 -17.10 2.89 -9.19
N TYR A 93 -16.64 2.50 -10.39
CA TYR A 93 -16.96 1.21 -11.04
C TYR A 93 -15.86 0.15 -10.86
N SER A 94 -14.71 0.49 -10.26
CA SER A 94 -13.73 -0.53 -9.88
C SER A 94 -14.32 -1.48 -8.83
N PRO A 95 -13.85 -2.74 -8.72
CA PRO A 95 -14.30 -3.63 -7.65
C PRO A 95 -14.13 -3.03 -6.25
N ILE A 96 -12.97 -2.43 -5.97
CA ILE A 96 -12.68 -1.75 -4.69
C ILE A 96 -13.62 -0.55 -4.47
N GLY A 97 -13.86 0.24 -5.52
CA GLY A 97 -14.71 1.41 -5.46
C GLY A 97 -16.19 1.07 -5.33
N GLU A 98 -16.65 -0.01 -5.95
CA GLU A 98 -18.02 -0.52 -5.78
C GLU A 98 -18.28 -0.85 -4.30
N ASP A 99 -17.37 -1.62 -3.67
CA ASP A 99 -17.48 -1.92 -2.24
C ASP A 99 -17.42 -0.67 -1.36
N LEU A 100 -16.54 0.29 -1.68
CA LEU A 100 -16.43 1.53 -0.92
C LEU A 100 -17.69 2.40 -1.04
N ILE A 101 -18.21 2.58 -2.25
CA ILE A 101 -19.44 3.35 -2.48
C ILE A 101 -20.65 2.64 -1.85
N GLN A 102 -20.67 1.30 -1.84
CA GLN A 102 -21.74 0.53 -1.20
C GLN A 102 -21.77 0.77 0.31
N ARG A 103 -20.59 0.84 0.94
CA ARG A 103 -20.44 1.20 2.37
C ARG A 103 -20.86 2.64 2.63
N LEU A 104 -20.37 3.58 1.83
CA LEU A 104 -20.75 4.99 1.95
C LEU A 104 -22.26 5.17 1.75
N GLY A 105 -22.89 4.36 0.91
CA GLY A 105 -24.35 4.36 0.72
C GLY A 105 -25.13 3.87 1.94
N GLY A 106 -24.50 3.16 2.87
CA GLY A 106 -25.08 2.86 4.18
C GLY A 106 -25.17 4.10 5.09
N LEU A 107 -24.22 5.02 4.94
CA LEU A 107 -24.16 6.31 5.65
C LEU A 107 -25.02 7.36 4.97
N ILE A 108 -24.92 7.48 3.65
CA ILE A 108 -25.62 8.46 2.82
C ILE A 108 -26.73 7.71 2.09
N ARG A 109 -27.97 7.91 2.53
CA ARG A 109 -29.17 7.22 2.05
C ARG A 109 -30.06 8.15 1.24
N THR A 110 -30.90 7.57 0.40
CA THR A 110 -31.96 8.30 -0.31
C THR A 110 -33.10 8.67 0.65
N GLU A 111 -34.05 9.50 0.19
CA GLU A 111 -35.21 9.91 0.98
C GLU A 111 -36.03 8.72 1.50
N SER A 112 -36.17 7.67 0.68
CA SER A 112 -36.83 6.41 1.01
C SER A 112 -36.04 5.52 1.97
N ARG A 113 -34.93 6.04 2.52
CA ARG A 113 -33.99 5.34 3.40
C ARG A 113 -33.39 4.11 2.70
N GLN A 114 -33.25 4.08 1.38
CA GLN A 114 -32.48 3.02 0.73
C GLN A 114 -30.98 3.33 0.79
N ASN A 115 -30.14 2.30 0.65
CA ASN A 115 -28.70 2.51 0.52
C ASN A 115 -28.44 3.45 -0.67
N GLY A 116 -27.66 4.50 -0.46
CA GLY A 116 -27.42 5.53 -1.46
C GLY A 116 -26.40 5.15 -2.53
N PHE A 117 -25.93 3.92 -2.63
CA PHE A 117 -24.92 3.46 -3.60
C PHE A 117 -25.09 4.05 -5.01
N TYR A 118 -26.24 3.81 -5.64
CA TYR A 118 -26.52 4.32 -6.99
C TYR A 118 -26.60 5.85 -7.03
N ALA A 119 -27.17 6.46 -5.98
CA ALA A 119 -27.31 7.90 -5.87
C ALA A 119 -25.95 8.61 -5.70
N LEU A 120 -25.08 8.07 -4.84
CA LEU A 120 -23.70 8.51 -4.63
C LEU A 120 -22.89 8.41 -5.91
N ARG A 121 -22.88 7.23 -6.54
CA ARG A 121 -22.15 7.01 -7.79
C ARG A 121 -22.58 7.99 -8.86
N SER A 122 -23.88 8.14 -9.07
CA SER A 122 -24.44 9.09 -10.05
C SER A 122 -24.05 10.53 -9.72
N ALA A 123 -24.25 10.96 -8.48
CA ALA A 123 -23.98 12.33 -8.05
C ALA A 123 -22.51 12.72 -8.20
N LEU A 124 -21.59 11.82 -7.84
CA LEU A 124 -20.14 12.04 -7.98
C LEU A 124 -19.75 12.23 -9.45
N ILE A 125 -20.25 11.36 -10.35
CA ILE A 125 -19.96 11.42 -11.78
C ILE A 125 -20.55 12.69 -12.41
N LEU A 126 -21.81 12.99 -12.13
CA LEU A 126 -22.50 14.16 -12.66
C LEU A 126 -21.90 15.47 -12.13
N ALA A 127 -21.50 15.51 -10.85
CA ALA A 127 -20.85 16.67 -10.27
C ALA A 127 -19.47 16.92 -10.89
N ALA A 128 -18.68 15.88 -11.13
CA ALA A 128 -17.40 16.00 -11.84
C ALA A 128 -17.58 16.42 -13.31
N ALA A 129 -18.72 16.11 -13.94
CA ALA A 129 -19.04 16.50 -15.33
C ALA A 129 -19.60 17.92 -15.45
N ASN A 130 -19.97 18.54 -14.33
CA ASN A 130 -20.51 19.89 -14.29
C ASN A 130 -19.37 20.93 -14.46
N PRO A 131 -19.60 22.06 -15.15
CA PRO A 131 -18.63 23.16 -15.23
C PRO A 131 -18.14 23.71 -13.88
N GLU A 132 -18.96 23.64 -12.82
CA GLU A 132 -18.56 24.01 -11.45
C GLU A 132 -17.57 23.01 -10.83
N GLY A 133 -17.39 21.84 -11.43
CA GLY A 133 -16.57 20.75 -10.94
C GLY A 133 -17.15 20.07 -9.69
N LEU A 134 -16.40 19.11 -9.15
CA LEU A 134 -16.82 18.39 -7.95
C LEU A 134 -16.62 19.29 -6.72
N THR A 135 -17.72 19.85 -6.20
CA THR A 135 -17.80 20.53 -4.89
C THR A 135 -18.86 19.83 -4.05
N VAL A 136 -18.87 20.05 -2.72
CA VAL A 136 -19.91 19.48 -1.84
C VAL A 136 -21.30 19.98 -2.25
N VAL A 137 -21.45 21.27 -2.56
CA VAL A 137 -22.73 21.86 -2.95
C VAL A 137 -23.21 21.27 -4.28
N ASN A 138 -22.35 21.25 -5.32
CA ASN A 138 -22.74 20.69 -6.61
C ASN A 138 -23.03 19.19 -6.50
N PHE A 139 -22.27 18.43 -5.71
CA PHE A 139 -22.59 17.03 -5.42
C PHE A 139 -24.02 16.85 -4.85
N LEU A 140 -24.42 17.68 -3.89
CA LEU A 140 -25.78 17.65 -3.34
C LEU A 140 -26.83 17.95 -4.42
N ARG A 141 -26.57 18.94 -5.28
CA ARG A 141 -27.44 19.30 -6.41
C ARG A 141 -27.51 18.23 -7.50
N GLN A 142 -26.55 17.32 -7.58
CA GLN A 142 -26.57 16.18 -8.51
C GLN A 142 -27.05 14.88 -7.85
N PHE A 143 -27.37 14.89 -6.55
CA PHE A 143 -27.84 13.72 -5.83
C PHE A 143 -29.29 13.39 -6.24
N PRO A 144 -29.58 12.21 -6.85
CA PRO A 144 -30.86 11.92 -7.50
C PRO A 144 -31.95 11.50 -6.51
N SER A 145 -32.20 12.36 -5.51
CA SER A 145 -33.21 12.19 -4.47
C SER A 145 -33.52 13.57 -3.87
N PRO A 146 -34.80 13.96 -3.68
CA PRO A 146 -35.16 15.29 -3.16
C PRO A 146 -34.52 15.61 -1.80
N THR A 147 -34.34 14.56 -0.98
CA THR A 147 -33.64 14.63 0.30
C THR A 147 -32.48 13.63 0.32
N LEU A 148 -31.30 14.09 0.75
CA LEU A 148 -30.18 13.23 1.16
C LEU A 148 -30.29 12.95 2.66
N ARG A 149 -30.29 11.68 3.06
CA ARG A 149 -30.41 11.28 4.47
C ARG A 149 -29.08 10.76 5.00
N LEU A 150 -28.56 11.35 6.08
CA LEU A 150 -27.40 10.83 6.79
C LEU A 150 -27.85 9.87 7.90
N ASN A 151 -27.32 8.65 7.87
CA ASN A 151 -27.49 7.64 8.90
C ASN A 151 -26.50 7.92 10.03
N PHE A 152 -26.90 8.81 10.94
CA PHE A 152 -26.03 9.28 12.02
C PHE A 152 -25.58 8.16 12.96
N THR A 153 -26.45 7.18 13.26
CA THR A 153 -26.10 6.03 14.11
C THR A 153 -24.98 5.19 13.49
N GLU A 154 -25.07 4.90 12.19
CA GLU A 154 -24.01 4.19 11.48
C GLU A 154 -22.73 5.04 11.37
N GLY A 155 -22.88 6.36 11.19
CA GLY A 155 -21.76 7.30 11.18
C GLY A 155 -21.00 7.32 12.50
N LEU A 156 -21.69 7.38 13.64
CA LEU A 156 -21.06 7.29 14.96
C LEU A 156 -20.34 5.96 15.17
N LYS A 157 -21.01 4.85 14.83
CA LYS A 157 -20.41 3.51 14.93
C LYS A 157 -19.12 3.41 14.11
N LEU A 158 -19.11 3.95 12.89
CA LEU A 158 -17.93 3.97 12.05
C LEU A 158 -16.78 4.79 12.65
N VAL A 159 -17.09 5.95 13.23
CA VAL A 159 -16.09 6.79 13.92
C VAL A 159 -15.51 6.04 15.12
N ASP A 160 -16.35 5.36 15.89
CA ASP A 160 -15.92 4.55 17.04
C ASP A 160 -15.04 3.37 16.59
N ASP A 161 -15.45 2.64 15.55
CA ASP A 161 -14.70 1.51 14.99
C ASP A 161 -13.32 1.97 14.47
N LEU A 162 -13.26 3.08 13.72
CA LEU A 162 -12.00 3.64 13.23
C LEU A 162 -11.10 4.11 14.36
N SER A 163 -11.67 4.79 15.36
CA SER A 163 -10.92 5.26 16.55
C SER A 163 -10.31 4.08 17.30
N GLN A 164 -11.04 2.98 17.48
CA GLN A 164 -10.52 1.76 18.10
C GLN A 164 -9.40 1.12 17.27
N VAL A 165 -9.51 1.11 15.93
CA VAL A 165 -8.45 0.58 15.05
C VAL A 165 -7.18 1.41 15.19
N LEU A 166 -7.28 2.74 15.17
CA LEU A 166 -6.13 3.64 15.31
C LEU A 166 -5.51 3.56 16.72
N GLN A 167 -6.33 3.48 17.76
CA GLN A 167 -5.86 3.31 19.13
C GLN A 167 -5.08 1.99 19.30
N LYS A 168 -5.65 0.87 18.85
CA LYS A 168 -4.99 -0.45 18.90
C LYS A 168 -3.68 -0.47 18.13
N ARG A 169 -3.64 0.23 16.99
CA ARG A 169 -2.40 0.40 16.22
C ARG A 169 -1.35 1.11 17.07
N ASP A 170 -1.68 2.24 17.68
CA ASP A 170 -0.74 3.05 18.47
C ASP A 170 -0.24 2.30 19.71
N GLU A 171 -1.11 1.54 20.38
CA GLU A 171 -0.76 0.64 21.48
C GLU A 171 0.23 -0.44 21.05
N VAL A 172 -0.01 -1.10 19.91
CA VAL A 172 0.88 -2.14 19.37
C VAL A 172 2.22 -1.55 18.93
N VAL A 173 2.23 -0.39 18.28
CA VAL A 173 3.46 0.31 17.86
C VAL A 173 4.31 0.65 19.08
N THR A 174 3.69 1.28 20.09
CA THR A 174 4.33 1.63 21.36
C THR A 174 4.91 0.38 22.05
N TRP A 175 4.14 -0.71 22.09
CA TRP A 175 4.55 -1.98 22.68
C TRP A 175 5.75 -2.61 21.95
N ILE A 176 5.80 -2.54 20.61
CA ILE A 176 6.95 -3.01 19.82
C ILE A 176 8.19 -2.18 20.14
N GLN A 177 8.06 -0.86 20.19
CA GLN A 177 9.18 0.05 20.49
C GLN A 177 9.75 -0.23 21.89
N GLN A 178 8.89 -0.38 22.90
CA GLN A 178 9.31 -0.74 24.26
C GLN A 178 10.07 -2.07 24.29
N LYS A 179 9.60 -3.09 23.54
CA LYS A 179 10.33 -4.37 23.42
C LYS A 179 11.67 -4.23 22.71
N ALA A 180 11.76 -3.38 21.69
CA ALA A 180 13.00 -3.16 20.95
C ALA A 180 14.04 -2.49 21.86
N ILE A 181 13.65 -1.43 22.58
CA ILE A 181 14.49 -0.72 23.55
C ILE A 181 14.97 -1.66 24.67
N ALA A 182 14.07 -2.47 25.23
CA ALA A 182 14.40 -3.42 26.29
C ALA A 182 15.40 -4.50 25.83
N ARG A 183 15.41 -4.85 24.54
CA ARG A 183 16.35 -5.81 23.95
C ARG A 183 17.65 -5.17 23.47
N ALA A 184 17.67 -3.86 23.24
CA ALA A 184 18.85 -3.10 22.87
C ALA A 184 19.75 -2.79 24.08
N THR A 185 19.14 -2.63 25.27
CA THR A 185 19.86 -2.33 26.51
C THR A 185 20.40 -3.62 27.16
N PRO A 186 21.71 -3.77 27.39
CA PRO A 186 22.23 -4.91 28.13
C PRO A 186 21.79 -4.81 29.60
N ILE A 187 20.92 -5.71 30.05
CA ILE A 187 20.65 -5.85 31.48
C ILE A 187 21.79 -6.68 32.06
N ALA A 188 22.74 -6.04 32.74
CA ALA A 188 23.71 -6.75 33.56
C ALA A 188 22.97 -7.45 34.72
N PRO A 189 23.12 -8.77 34.92
CA PRO A 189 22.67 -9.38 36.16
C PRO A 189 23.46 -8.76 37.32
N LEU A 190 22.79 -8.46 38.43
CA LEU A 190 23.38 -7.81 39.62
C LEU A 190 24.62 -8.53 40.20
N ASN A 191 24.96 -9.74 39.73
CA ASN A 191 26.08 -10.57 40.20
C ASN A 191 26.80 -11.40 39.12
N ALA A 192 26.78 -11.02 37.83
CA ALA A 192 27.50 -11.78 36.79
C ALA A 192 28.60 -10.93 36.12
N ALA A 193 29.85 -11.31 36.35
CA ALA A 193 31.05 -10.78 35.69
C ALA A 193 31.17 -11.25 34.22
N VAL A 194 30.08 -11.17 33.44
CA VAL A 194 30.10 -11.38 32.00
C VAL A 194 29.46 -10.15 31.36
N THR A 195 30.29 -9.13 31.14
CA THR A 195 29.96 -8.02 30.26
C THR A 195 29.92 -8.56 28.84
N ASN A 196 28.73 -8.79 28.28
CA ASN A 196 28.61 -8.85 26.82
C ASN A 196 29.10 -7.49 26.30
N PRO A 197 30.16 -7.42 25.48
CA PRO A 197 30.67 -6.14 25.03
C PRO A 197 29.59 -5.44 24.20
N THR A 198 29.21 -4.23 24.61
CA THR A 198 28.40 -3.33 23.81
C THR A 198 29.19 -2.94 22.56
N ILE A 199 28.64 -3.20 21.38
CA ILE A 199 29.25 -2.82 20.11
C ILE A 199 29.15 -1.31 19.95
N ASP A 200 30.29 -0.63 19.79
CA ASP A 200 30.34 0.78 19.44
C ASP A 200 30.22 0.92 17.92
N PHE A 201 28.98 1.11 17.43
CA PHE A 201 28.69 1.27 16.00
C PHE A 201 29.31 2.52 15.38
N ALA A 202 29.70 3.53 16.16
CA ALA A 202 30.41 4.69 15.63
C ALA A 202 31.85 4.36 15.20
N GLN A 203 32.41 3.25 15.69
CA GLN A 203 33.71 2.72 15.27
C GLN A 203 33.59 1.60 14.22
N GLN A 204 32.37 1.28 13.79
CA GLN A 204 32.11 0.28 12.76
C GLN A 204 31.85 0.95 11.40
N PRO A 205 32.00 0.21 10.29
CA PRO A 205 31.59 0.70 8.96
C PRO A 205 30.15 1.24 8.94
N ASP A 206 29.99 2.47 8.45
CA ASP A 206 28.67 3.07 8.25
C ASP A 206 28.00 2.48 7.00
N LEU A 207 27.01 1.61 7.20
CA LEU A 207 26.27 0.95 6.13
C LEU A 207 25.25 1.86 5.41
N THR A 208 25.04 3.09 5.90
CA THR A 208 24.20 4.09 5.21
C THR A 208 24.95 4.76 4.04
N SER A 209 26.28 4.76 4.09
CA SER A 209 27.17 5.30 3.08
C SER A 209 27.36 4.33 1.90
N PRO A 210 27.60 4.79 0.66
CA PRO A 210 27.84 3.91 -0.47
C PRO A 210 29.07 3.00 -0.26
N GLY A 211 29.02 1.79 -0.82
CA GLY A 211 30.11 0.82 -0.77
C GLY A 211 31.24 1.11 -1.76
N ALA A 212 32.23 0.22 -1.79
CA ALA A 212 33.48 0.42 -2.55
C ALA A 212 33.36 0.21 -4.07
N PHE A 213 32.27 -0.38 -4.56
CA PHE A 213 32.11 -0.69 -5.97
C PHE A 213 31.53 0.49 -6.75
N THR A 214 32.15 0.79 -7.89
CA THR A 214 31.42 1.47 -8.97
C THR A 214 30.52 0.46 -9.68
N TRP A 215 29.46 0.93 -10.32
CA TRP A 215 28.50 0.06 -11.00
C TRP A 215 28.03 0.66 -12.32
N ARG A 216 27.39 -0.16 -13.16
CA ARG A 216 26.75 0.27 -14.41
C ARG A 216 25.31 -0.25 -14.46
N ARG A 217 24.37 0.60 -14.86
CA ARG A 217 23.00 0.21 -15.21
C ARG A 217 22.94 -0.24 -16.66
N LYS A 218 22.32 -1.38 -16.91
CA LYS A 218 21.86 -1.85 -18.22
C LYS A 218 20.34 -1.87 -18.22
N GLU A 219 19.75 -1.59 -19.36
CA GLU A 219 18.31 -1.63 -19.55
C GLU A 219 17.99 -2.61 -20.67
N PHE A 220 16.97 -3.43 -20.48
CA PHE A 220 16.48 -4.33 -21.51
C PHE A 220 15.00 -4.64 -21.28
N ILE A 221 14.38 -5.19 -22.31
CA ILE A 221 12.99 -5.62 -22.30
C ILE A 221 12.99 -7.13 -22.48
N LEU A 222 12.32 -7.85 -21.58
CA LEU A 222 12.06 -9.27 -21.73
C LEU A 222 10.67 -9.47 -22.33
N LEU A 223 10.57 -10.41 -23.26
CA LEU A 223 9.32 -10.75 -23.96
C LEU A 223 8.89 -12.15 -23.58
N ASP A 224 7.91 -12.26 -22.69
CA ASP A 224 7.26 -13.54 -22.41
C ASP A 224 6.09 -13.74 -23.38
N GLN A 225 6.40 -14.36 -24.52
CA GLN A 225 5.41 -14.65 -25.56
C GLN A 225 4.30 -15.60 -25.08
N SER A 226 4.60 -16.48 -24.11
CA SER A 226 3.63 -17.47 -23.62
C SER A 226 2.52 -16.84 -22.78
N ARG A 227 2.83 -15.73 -22.11
CA ARG A 227 1.90 -14.98 -21.26
C ARG A 227 1.49 -13.62 -21.82
N ASP A 228 2.00 -13.28 -23.01
CA ASP A 228 1.85 -11.97 -23.67
C ASP A 228 2.28 -10.80 -22.76
N ARG A 229 3.51 -10.88 -22.25
CA ARG A 229 4.06 -9.87 -21.32
C ARG A 229 5.34 -9.25 -21.83
N ILE A 230 5.36 -7.93 -21.77
CA ILE A 230 6.54 -7.09 -22.00
C ILE A 230 7.02 -6.65 -20.62
N ILE A 231 8.25 -7.03 -20.25
CA ILE A 231 8.80 -6.81 -18.90
C ILE A 231 10.06 -5.93 -19.04
N PRO A 232 9.92 -4.60 -18.98
CA PRO A 232 11.05 -3.68 -18.84
C PRO A 232 11.85 -3.99 -17.58
N THR A 233 13.18 -4.00 -17.69
CA THR A 233 14.07 -4.34 -16.59
C THR A 233 15.31 -3.45 -16.58
N HIS A 234 15.66 -2.96 -15.40
CA HIS A 234 16.96 -2.36 -15.10
C HIS A 234 17.85 -3.37 -14.38
N LEU A 235 19.08 -3.55 -14.85
CA LEU A 235 20.10 -4.39 -14.23
C LEU A 235 21.30 -3.53 -13.83
N TYR A 236 21.52 -3.39 -12.52
CA TYR A 236 22.66 -2.72 -11.92
C TYR A 236 23.75 -3.76 -11.68
N LEU A 237 24.91 -3.58 -12.29
CA LEU A 237 26.04 -4.49 -12.23
C LEU A 237 27.25 -3.81 -11.59
N PRO A 238 27.79 -4.36 -10.48
CA PRO A 238 29.07 -3.93 -9.95
C PRO A 238 30.17 -4.10 -10.99
N ALA A 239 31.06 -3.12 -11.09
CA ALA A 239 32.29 -3.25 -11.86
C ALA A 239 33.29 -4.10 -11.05
N ALA A 240 33.99 -5.03 -11.70
CA ALA A 240 35.09 -5.73 -11.05
C ALA A 240 36.15 -4.69 -10.62
N THR A 241 36.41 -4.58 -9.32
CA THR A 241 37.49 -3.76 -8.80
C THR A 241 38.81 -4.52 -8.98
N PRO A 242 39.91 -3.88 -9.44
CA PRO A 242 41.23 -4.50 -9.39
C PRO A 242 41.55 -4.77 -7.91
N SER A 243 41.43 -6.02 -7.49
CA SER A 243 41.49 -6.44 -6.09
C SER A 243 42.83 -6.04 -5.45
N THR A 244 42.80 -5.10 -4.51
CA THR A 244 43.89 -4.90 -3.53
C THR A 244 43.47 -5.27 -2.10
N SER A 245 42.17 -5.47 -1.84
CA SER A 245 41.66 -5.93 -0.54
C SER A 245 40.94 -7.28 -0.67
N PRO A 246 41.36 -8.32 0.08
CA PRO A 246 40.72 -9.63 0.09
C PRO A 246 39.28 -9.62 0.67
N GLU A 247 38.82 -8.50 1.21
CA GLU A 247 37.46 -8.35 1.77
C GLU A 247 36.39 -8.02 0.71
N ASN A 248 36.76 -7.63 -0.50
CA ASN A 248 35.80 -7.29 -1.54
C ASN A 248 35.31 -8.54 -2.31
N PRO A 249 33.99 -8.75 -2.47
CA PRO A 249 33.48 -9.89 -3.24
C PRO A 249 33.92 -9.79 -4.71
N SER A 250 34.29 -10.93 -5.29
CA SER A 250 34.60 -11.05 -6.72
C SER A 250 33.39 -11.63 -7.47
N PRO A 251 33.22 -11.35 -8.78
CA PRO A 251 32.19 -12.01 -9.58
C PRO A 251 32.39 -13.54 -9.59
N PRO A 252 31.33 -14.34 -9.69
CA PRO A 252 29.94 -13.94 -9.94
C PRO A 252 29.24 -13.36 -8.71
N PHE A 253 28.57 -12.22 -8.90
CA PHE A 253 27.88 -11.49 -7.82
C PHE A 253 26.49 -12.10 -7.55
N PRO A 254 26.07 -12.30 -6.29
CA PRO A 254 24.69 -12.62 -5.94
C PRO A 254 23.72 -11.61 -6.54
N LEU A 255 22.55 -12.09 -6.96
CA LEU A 255 21.52 -11.26 -7.56
C LEU A 255 20.46 -10.89 -6.52
N ILE A 256 20.03 -9.64 -6.50
CA ILE A 256 18.85 -9.18 -5.78
C ILE A 256 17.81 -8.73 -6.81
N VAL A 257 16.61 -9.26 -6.73
CA VAL A 257 15.47 -8.82 -7.57
C VAL A 257 14.59 -7.87 -6.76
N ILE A 258 14.16 -6.75 -7.35
CA ILE A 258 13.25 -5.79 -6.70
C ILE A 258 11.91 -5.73 -7.43
N SER A 259 10.82 -5.97 -6.71
CA SER A 259 9.43 -5.94 -7.19
C SER A 259 8.66 -4.75 -6.59
N HIS A 260 8.08 -3.91 -7.45
CA HIS A 260 7.43 -2.65 -7.08
C HIS A 260 6.00 -2.82 -6.49
N GLY A 261 5.40 -1.76 -5.95
CA GLY A 261 3.99 -1.77 -5.52
C GLY A 261 2.98 -1.66 -6.68
N VAL A 262 1.68 -1.59 -6.39
CA VAL A 262 0.71 -1.16 -7.42
C VAL A 262 1.00 0.29 -7.82
N ALA A 263 0.78 0.63 -9.10
CA ALA A 263 0.97 2.00 -9.63
C ALA A 263 2.41 2.54 -9.50
N SER A 264 3.39 1.65 -9.36
CA SER A 264 4.81 1.95 -9.22
C SER A 264 5.59 1.32 -10.38
N ASP A 265 6.91 1.53 -10.43
CA ASP A 265 7.74 1.15 -11.56
C ASP A 265 9.20 0.84 -11.15
N ARG A 266 10.07 0.59 -12.15
CA ARG A 266 11.48 0.22 -11.93
C ARG A 266 12.38 1.34 -11.39
N SER A 267 11.85 2.55 -11.18
CA SER A 267 12.59 3.70 -10.65
C SER A 267 12.35 3.92 -9.14
N SER A 268 11.24 3.42 -8.60
CA SER A 268 10.81 3.71 -7.22
C SER A 268 11.79 3.24 -6.13
N PHE A 269 12.66 2.26 -6.45
CA PHE A 269 13.73 1.75 -5.58
C PHE A 269 15.12 1.91 -6.20
N ALA A 270 15.30 2.82 -7.16
CA ALA A 270 16.60 3.06 -7.79
C ALA A 270 17.68 3.38 -6.75
N TYR A 271 17.39 4.25 -5.77
CA TYR A 271 18.34 4.60 -4.70
C TYR A 271 18.86 3.37 -3.92
N LEU A 272 18.02 2.36 -3.75
CA LEU A 272 18.36 1.13 -3.02
C LEU A 272 19.13 0.17 -3.93
N ALA A 273 18.73 0.05 -5.20
CA ALA A 273 19.44 -0.75 -6.18
C ALA A 273 20.87 -0.24 -6.41
N GLU A 274 21.04 1.08 -6.50
CA GLU A 274 22.35 1.73 -6.63
C GLU A 274 23.23 1.52 -5.39
N HIS A 275 22.62 1.64 -4.21
CA HIS A 275 23.32 1.39 -2.94
C HIS A 275 23.82 -0.06 -2.89
N LEU A 276 22.96 -1.04 -3.15
CA LEU A 276 23.33 -2.45 -3.13
C LEU A 276 24.36 -2.81 -4.21
N ALA A 277 24.27 -2.21 -5.40
CA ALA A 277 25.29 -2.37 -6.43
C ALA A 277 26.66 -1.85 -5.99
N SER A 278 26.70 -0.77 -5.19
CA SER A 278 27.96 -0.27 -4.62
C SER A 278 28.57 -1.19 -3.56
N TYR A 279 27.81 -2.14 -3.02
CA TYR A 279 28.29 -3.19 -2.09
C TYR A 279 28.64 -4.51 -2.78
N GLY A 280 28.58 -4.57 -4.12
CA GLY A 280 28.94 -5.78 -4.87
C GLY A 280 27.78 -6.75 -5.08
N PHE A 281 26.53 -6.32 -4.95
CA PHE A 281 25.37 -7.10 -5.38
C PHE A 281 24.98 -6.75 -6.81
N ALA A 282 24.67 -7.74 -7.65
CA ALA A 282 23.92 -7.46 -8.87
C ALA A 282 22.46 -7.19 -8.47
N VAL A 283 21.81 -6.18 -9.08
CA VAL A 283 20.41 -5.86 -8.76
C VAL A 283 19.58 -5.76 -10.02
N ALA A 284 18.51 -6.55 -10.13
CA ALA A 284 17.53 -6.47 -11.20
C ALA A 284 16.22 -5.87 -10.68
N VAL A 285 15.77 -4.78 -11.28
CA VAL A 285 14.50 -4.12 -10.98
C VAL A 285 13.61 -4.25 -12.21
N LEU A 286 12.52 -5.01 -12.09
CA LEU A 286 11.59 -5.29 -13.19
C LEU A 286 10.27 -4.54 -13.02
N GLU A 287 9.57 -4.35 -14.14
CA GLU A 287 8.19 -3.90 -14.14
C GLU A 287 7.19 -5.00 -14.45
N HIS A 288 6.10 -5.01 -13.69
CA HIS A 288 4.96 -5.90 -13.88
C HIS A 288 3.88 -5.20 -14.72
N PRO A 289 3.71 -5.54 -16.00
CA PRO A 289 2.86 -4.78 -16.93
C PRO A 289 1.37 -4.75 -16.56
N GLY A 290 0.88 -5.67 -15.72
CA GLY A 290 -0.53 -5.68 -15.29
C GLY A 290 -0.82 -4.82 -14.06
N SER A 291 0.19 -4.24 -13.41
CA SER A 291 -0.02 -3.41 -12.21
C SER A 291 0.97 -2.24 -12.05
N ASN A 292 1.79 -1.96 -13.07
CA ASN A 292 2.73 -0.84 -13.06
C ASN A 292 2.01 0.51 -13.19
N ALA A 293 2.79 1.58 -13.05
CA ALA A 293 2.30 2.95 -13.16
C ALA A 293 1.51 3.17 -14.48
N GLU A 294 2.10 2.82 -15.63
CA GLU A 294 1.45 2.97 -16.95
C GLU A 294 0.08 2.27 -17.02
N ARG A 295 -0.04 1.03 -16.52
CA ARG A 295 -1.31 0.29 -16.51
C ARG A 295 -2.37 1.02 -15.68
N VAL A 296 -1.99 1.56 -14.52
CA VAL A 296 -2.91 2.30 -13.66
C VAL A 296 -3.30 3.64 -14.30
N GLU A 297 -2.38 4.35 -14.93
CA GLU A 297 -2.70 5.58 -15.67
C GLU A 297 -3.74 5.32 -16.77
N ARG A 298 -3.51 4.27 -17.57
CA ARG A 298 -4.46 3.84 -18.61
C ARG A 298 -5.81 3.47 -18.03
N TYR A 299 -5.86 2.85 -16.86
CA TYR A 299 -7.12 2.54 -16.19
C TYR A 299 -7.87 3.83 -15.83
N LEU A 300 -7.21 4.77 -15.15
CA LEU A 300 -7.80 6.01 -14.68
C LEU A 300 -8.27 6.93 -15.82
N THR A 301 -7.61 6.83 -16.99
CA THR A 301 -7.98 7.54 -18.22
C THR A 301 -9.00 6.79 -19.10
N GLY A 302 -9.41 5.57 -18.70
CA GLY A 302 -10.38 4.75 -19.42
C GLY A 302 -9.86 4.03 -20.67
N LEU A 303 -8.54 3.92 -20.80
CA LEU A 303 -7.82 3.21 -21.86
C LEU A 303 -7.45 1.76 -21.50
N ALA A 304 -7.84 1.30 -20.30
CA ALA A 304 -7.65 -0.05 -19.80
C ALA A 304 -8.75 -0.44 -18.79
N GLY A 305 -8.92 -1.75 -18.55
CA GLY A 305 -9.73 -2.27 -17.46
C GLY A 305 -9.01 -2.22 -16.11
N PRO A 306 -9.69 -2.58 -15.00
CA PRO A 306 -9.10 -2.58 -13.67
C PRO A 306 -7.91 -3.55 -13.54
N LEU A 307 -7.22 -3.49 -12.41
CA LEU A 307 -6.22 -4.50 -12.04
C LEU A 307 -6.89 -5.87 -11.97
N GLU A 308 -6.27 -6.85 -12.63
CA GLU A 308 -6.81 -8.20 -12.78
C GLU A 308 -6.29 -9.12 -11.68
N ALA A 309 -7.15 -9.99 -11.15
CA ALA A 309 -6.79 -10.98 -10.13
C ALA A 309 -5.59 -11.87 -10.55
N LYS A 310 -5.42 -12.09 -11.86
CA LYS A 310 -4.31 -12.87 -12.43
C LYS A 310 -2.94 -12.28 -12.09
N GLU A 311 -2.82 -11.01 -11.71
CA GLU A 311 -1.54 -10.43 -11.28
C GLU A 311 -0.98 -11.07 -10.00
N PHE A 312 -1.81 -11.65 -9.14
CA PHE A 312 -1.32 -12.46 -8.02
C PHE A 312 -0.52 -13.68 -8.49
N VAL A 313 -0.79 -14.18 -9.68
CA VAL A 313 -0.06 -15.30 -10.30
C VAL A 313 1.04 -14.79 -11.23
N ASN A 314 0.74 -13.81 -12.07
CA ASN A 314 1.68 -13.33 -13.09
C ASN A 314 2.92 -12.69 -12.48
N ARG A 315 2.80 -11.97 -11.36
CA ARG A 315 3.92 -11.23 -10.79
C ARG A 315 5.05 -12.13 -10.27
N PRO A 316 4.80 -13.20 -9.49
CA PRO A 316 5.83 -14.18 -9.19
C PRO A 316 6.40 -14.84 -10.45
N LEU A 317 5.54 -15.20 -11.42
CA LEU A 317 5.97 -15.79 -12.69
C LEU A 317 6.86 -14.84 -13.52
N ASP A 318 6.66 -13.53 -13.46
CA ASP A 318 7.52 -12.53 -14.10
C ASP A 318 8.94 -12.57 -13.56
N ILE A 319 9.09 -12.74 -12.24
CA ILE A 319 10.41 -12.88 -11.60
C ILE A 319 11.05 -14.21 -11.99
N LYS A 320 10.30 -15.31 -11.99
CA LYS A 320 10.83 -16.62 -12.45
C LYS A 320 11.32 -16.52 -13.90
N PHE A 321 10.52 -15.91 -14.77
CA PHE A 321 10.90 -15.68 -16.17
C PHE A 321 12.14 -14.79 -16.30
N LEU A 322 12.23 -13.69 -15.54
CA LEU A 322 13.44 -12.86 -15.48
C LEU A 322 14.67 -13.67 -15.12
N LEU A 323 14.60 -14.50 -14.07
CA LEU A 323 15.72 -15.33 -13.63
C LEU A 323 16.13 -16.35 -14.70
N ASP A 324 15.16 -17.00 -15.35
CA ASP A 324 15.43 -17.94 -16.45
C ASP A 324 16.11 -17.24 -17.64
N GLN A 325 15.65 -16.04 -18.00
CA GLN A 325 16.26 -15.25 -19.06
C GLN A 325 17.67 -14.78 -18.67
N LEU A 326 17.89 -14.36 -17.42
CA LEU A 326 19.22 -14.00 -16.95
C LEU A 326 20.18 -15.20 -16.95
N GLU A 327 19.72 -16.42 -16.68
CA GLU A 327 20.55 -17.63 -16.79
C GLU A 327 20.97 -17.90 -18.22
N ILE A 328 20.07 -17.71 -19.19
CA ILE A 328 20.40 -17.81 -20.61
C ILE A 328 21.40 -16.70 -20.99
N MET A 329 21.15 -15.46 -20.58
CA MET A 329 22.05 -14.35 -20.90
C MET A 329 23.43 -14.48 -20.24
N GLU A 330 23.53 -15.01 -19.02
CA GLU A 330 24.82 -15.28 -18.36
C GLU A 330 25.65 -16.28 -19.18
N LYS A 331 25.01 -17.31 -19.76
CA LYS A 331 25.70 -18.31 -20.60
C LYS A 331 26.13 -17.77 -21.96
N PHE A 332 25.32 -16.93 -22.60
CA PHE A 332 25.49 -16.60 -24.03
C PHE A 332 25.83 -15.14 -24.33
N ASN A 333 25.66 -14.21 -23.38
CA ASN A 333 26.02 -12.80 -23.56
C ASN A 333 27.41 -12.52 -22.95
N PRO A 334 28.44 -12.23 -23.77
CA PRO A 334 29.79 -11.93 -23.26
C PRO A 334 29.84 -10.78 -22.24
N ALA A 335 28.85 -9.88 -22.28
CA ALA A 335 28.78 -8.76 -21.35
C ALA A 335 28.30 -9.14 -19.94
N LEU A 336 27.74 -10.35 -19.76
CA LEU A 336 27.20 -10.90 -18.51
C LEU A 336 27.87 -12.21 -18.06
N GLN A 337 28.58 -12.90 -18.96
CA GLN A 337 29.27 -14.15 -18.67
C GLN A 337 30.20 -14.04 -17.45
N GLY A 338 30.00 -14.94 -16.49
CA GLY A 338 30.73 -15.02 -15.22
C GLY A 338 30.38 -13.92 -14.21
N LYS A 339 29.39 -13.07 -14.46
CA LYS A 339 29.10 -11.91 -13.59
C LYS A 339 27.98 -12.11 -12.59
N LEU A 340 27.05 -13.04 -12.85
CA LEU A 340 25.84 -13.23 -12.06
C LEU A 340 25.84 -14.61 -11.39
N ASN A 341 25.59 -14.65 -10.08
CA ASN A 341 25.31 -15.87 -9.35
C ASN A 341 23.79 -16.01 -9.19
N LEU A 342 23.17 -16.74 -10.12
CA LEU A 342 21.72 -16.93 -10.19
C LEU A 342 21.22 -18.08 -9.29
N GLN A 343 22.11 -18.70 -8.51
CA GLN A 343 21.77 -19.70 -7.50
C GLN A 343 21.69 -19.11 -6.08
N GLN A 344 22.14 -17.86 -5.91
CA GLN A 344 22.08 -17.10 -4.67
C GLN A 344 21.27 -15.81 -4.92
N VAL A 345 19.95 -15.95 -4.98
CA VAL A 345 19.06 -14.82 -5.29
C VAL A 345 18.36 -14.32 -4.03
N GLY A 346 18.47 -13.02 -3.75
CA GLY A 346 17.60 -12.31 -2.81
C GLY A 346 16.42 -11.67 -3.53
N ALA A 347 15.31 -11.44 -2.84
CA ALA A 347 14.19 -10.68 -3.39
C ALA A 347 13.69 -9.61 -2.43
N ILE A 348 13.53 -8.39 -2.94
CA ILE A 348 12.92 -7.24 -2.27
C ILE A 348 11.56 -6.97 -2.90
N GLY A 349 10.54 -6.75 -2.08
CA GLY A 349 9.20 -6.45 -2.57
C GLY A 349 8.52 -5.36 -1.74
N HIS A 350 7.89 -4.39 -2.39
CA HIS A 350 7.07 -3.38 -1.70
C HIS A 350 5.58 -3.59 -1.96
N SER A 351 4.74 -3.49 -0.93
CA SER A 351 3.28 -3.57 -1.09
C SER A 351 2.86 -4.89 -1.77
N PHE A 352 2.26 -4.82 -2.96
CA PHE A 352 1.96 -5.99 -3.77
C PHE A 352 3.21 -6.74 -4.30
N GLY A 353 4.35 -6.06 -4.42
CA GLY A 353 5.66 -6.69 -4.56
C GLY A 353 6.09 -7.46 -3.31
N GLY A 354 5.68 -7.01 -2.12
CA GLY A 354 5.91 -7.72 -0.85
C GLY A 354 5.19 -9.07 -0.81
N TYR A 355 3.93 -9.11 -1.25
CA TYR A 355 3.22 -10.36 -1.56
C TYR A 355 4.03 -11.23 -2.53
N THR A 356 4.46 -10.63 -3.64
CA THR A 356 5.15 -11.34 -4.74
C THR A 356 6.38 -12.09 -4.23
N VAL A 357 7.23 -11.44 -3.43
CA VAL A 357 8.46 -12.07 -2.92
C VAL A 357 8.20 -13.09 -1.81
N LEU A 358 7.18 -12.87 -0.97
CA LEU A 358 6.78 -13.87 0.03
C LEU A 358 6.21 -15.13 -0.65
N SER A 359 5.51 -14.97 -1.77
CA SER A 359 5.02 -16.10 -2.54
C SER A 359 6.15 -16.92 -3.18
N LEU A 360 7.13 -16.23 -3.77
CA LEU A 360 8.35 -16.87 -4.28
C LEU A 360 9.15 -17.59 -3.19
N ALA A 361 9.07 -17.12 -1.94
CA ALA A 361 9.70 -17.73 -0.78
C ALA A 361 8.96 -18.96 -0.20
N GLY A 362 7.79 -19.30 -0.75
CA GLY A 362 7.05 -20.51 -0.39
C GLY A 362 5.68 -20.29 0.25
N ALA A 363 5.24 -19.04 0.49
CA ALA A 363 3.87 -18.80 0.94
C ALA A 363 2.87 -18.96 -0.24
N LYS A 364 2.04 -19.99 -0.18
CA LYS A 364 1.02 -20.25 -1.20
C LYS A 364 -0.23 -19.40 -0.95
N ILE A 365 -1.02 -19.20 -2.01
CA ILE A 365 -2.33 -18.56 -1.87
C ILE A 365 -3.26 -19.48 -1.05
N ASN A 366 -3.82 -18.94 0.02
CA ASN A 366 -4.79 -19.63 0.86
C ASN A 366 -6.22 -19.27 0.45
N PHE A 367 -6.75 -20.04 -0.51
CA PHE A 367 -8.11 -19.83 -1.02
C PHE A 367 -9.19 -20.02 0.06
N GLU A 368 -8.97 -20.93 1.02
CA GLU A 368 -9.93 -21.18 2.10
C GLU A 368 -10.03 -19.96 3.04
N GLN A 369 -8.88 -19.40 3.45
CA GLN A 369 -8.84 -18.19 4.28
C GLN A 369 -9.48 -16.99 3.56
N LEU A 370 -9.21 -16.82 2.27
CA LEU A 370 -9.81 -15.74 1.47
C LEU A 370 -11.33 -15.90 1.36
N GLN A 371 -11.85 -17.10 1.14
CA GLN A 371 -13.30 -17.33 1.12
C GLN A 371 -13.97 -16.97 2.45
N GLN A 372 -13.27 -17.17 3.57
CA GLN A 372 -13.76 -16.80 4.90
C GLN A 372 -13.74 -15.27 5.10
N ASP A 373 -12.63 -14.62 4.74
CA ASP A 373 -12.42 -13.19 5.00
C ASP A 373 -13.15 -12.26 4.01
N CYS A 374 -13.38 -12.72 2.78
CA CYS A 374 -13.97 -11.95 1.67
C CYS A 374 -15.48 -12.15 1.50
N ASN A 375 -16.19 -12.52 2.57
CA ASN A 375 -17.64 -12.73 2.51
C ASN A 375 -18.43 -11.41 2.40
N SER A 376 -19.70 -11.50 1.99
CA SER A 376 -20.58 -10.33 1.75
C SER A 376 -20.87 -9.46 2.98
N ASN A 377 -20.52 -9.93 4.19
CA ASN A 377 -20.69 -9.20 5.46
C ASN A 377 -19.38 -8.57 5.97
N MET A 378 -18.32 -8.58 5.16
CA MET A 378 -17.05 -7.92 5.50
C MET A 378 -17.33 -6.46 5.89
N SER A 379 -16.94 -6.04 7.11
CA SER A 379 -17.15 -4.68 7.64
C SER A 379 -15.89 -3.80 7.57
N SER A 380 -14.88 -4.21 6.82
CA SER A 380 -13.55 -3.60 6.81
C SER A 380 -13.41 -2.46 5.78
N PHE A 381 -12.64 -1.43 6.14
CA PHE A 381 -12.15 -0.38 5.23
C PHE A 381 -10.69 -0.61 4.81
N ASN A 382 -10.15 -1.80 5.09
CA ASN A 382 -8.78 -2.14 4.70
C ASN A 382 -8.67 -2.32 3.17
N LEU A 383 -8.05 -1.33 2.51
CA LEU A 383 -7.81 -1.33 1.07
C LEU A 383 -7.04 -2.57 0.59
N SER A 384 -6.05 -3.02 1.35
CA SER A 384 -5.30 -4.24 1.01
C SER A 384 -6.16 -5.50 1.06
N LEU A 385 -7.19 -5.56 1.91
CA LEU A 385 -8.08 -6.73 1.96
C LEU A 385 -8.98 -6.76 0.72
N PHE A 386 -9.50 -5.62 0.25
CA PHE A 386 -10.25 -5.59 -1.02
C PHE A 386 -9.41 -6.08 -2.20
N LEU A 387 -8.14 -5.67 -2.25
CA LEU A 387 -7.21 -6.17 -3.28
C LEU A 387 -6.99 -7.68 -3.15
N GLN A 388 -6.82 -8.20 -1.94
CA GLN A 388 -6.71 -9.65 -1.68
C GLN A 388 -7.96 -10.42 -2.12
N CYS A 389 -9.16 -9.86 -1.92
CA CYS A 389 -10.41 -10.51 -2.27
C CYS A 389 -10.63 -10.70 -3.77
N GLN A 390 -9.94 -9.95 -4.63
CA GLN A 390 -9.97 -10.19 -6.07
C GLN A 390 -9.50 -11.60 -6.45
N VAL A 391 -8.66 -12.22 -5.62
CA VAL A 391 -8.18 -13.60 -5.85
C VAL A 391 -9.29 -14.64 -5.83
N THR A 392 -10.46 -14.33 -5.25
CA THR A 392 -11.63 -15.21 -5.31
C THR A 392 -12.18 -15.41 -6.73
N GLU A 393 -11.77 -14.56 -7.70
CA GLU A 393 -12.06 -14.72 -9.12
C GLU A 393 -11.20 -15.81 -9.80
N LEU A 394 -10.10 -16.22 -9.16
CA LEU A 394 -9.19 -17.24 -9.70
C LEU A 394 -9.66 -18.66 -9.37
N GLU A 395 -9.26 -19.61 -10.21
CA GLU A 395 -9.41 -21.03 -9.91
C GLU A 395 -8.57 -21.39 -8.67
N ALA A 396 -9.22 -22.02 -7.68
CA ALA A 396 -8.56 -22.48 -6.46
C ALA A 396 -7.67 -23.70 -6.73
N LYS A 397 -6.37 -23.45 -6.94
CA LYS A 397 -5.35 -24.48 -7.15
C LYS A 397 -3.97 -24.02 -6.68
N ASP A 398 -3.04 -24.97 -6.59
CA ASP A 398 -1.63 -24.65 -6.33
C ASP A 398 -0.95 -24.21 -7.62
N TYR A 399 -0.61 -22.92 -7.69
CA TYR A 399 0.04 -22.29 -8.85
C TYR A 399 1.56 -22.54 -8.92
N GLN A 400 2.16 -23.25 -7.94
CA GLN A 400 3.60 -23.56 -7.91
C GLN A 400 4.49 -22.31 -8.07
N LEU A 401 4.17 -21.26 -7.30
CA LEU A 401 4.80 -19.94 -7.45
C LEU A 401 6.18 -19.83 -6.79
N GLN A 402 6.54 -20.77 -5.90
CA GLN A 402 7.85 -20.79 -5.26
C GLN A 402 8.99 -20.90 -6.28
N ASP A 403 10.14 -20.29 -5.97
CA ASP A 403 11.36 -20.47 -6.77
C ASP A 403 12.56 -20.80 -5.88
N GLU A 404 13.18 -21.95 -6.11
CA GLU A 404 14.26 -22.48 -5.27
C GLU A 404 15.53 -21.63 -5.31
N ARG A 405 15.70 -20.77 -6.32
CA ARG A 405 16.84 -19.84 -6.40
C ARG A 405 16.74 -18.73 -5.36
N ILE A 406 15.53 -18.42 -4.86
CA ILE A 406 15.32 -17.42 -3.81
C ILE A 406 15.81 -17.97 -2.47
N LYS A 407 16.82 -17.31 -1.91
CA LYS A 407 17.50 -17.72 -0.67
C LYS A 407 17.18 -16.86 0.53
N ALA A 408 16.66 -15.65 0.34
CA ALA A 408 16.19 -14.75 1.39
C ALA A 408 15.27 -13.67 0.81
N VAL A 409 14.34 -13.16 1.62
CA VAL A 409 13.39 -12.12 1.17
C VAL A 409 13.27 -10.96 2.15
N LEU A 410 13.09 -9.76 1.59
CA LEU A 410 12.80 -8.55 2.33
C LEU A 410 11.51 -7.93 1.78
N ALA A 411 10.47 -7.90 2.59
CA ALA A 411 9.15 -7.41 2.20
C ALA A 411 8.82 -6.12 2.95
N ILE A 412 8.61 -5.03 2.20
CA ILE A 412 8.33 -3.69 2.72
C ILE A 412 6.85 -3.40 2.58
N ASN A 413 6.18 -3.11 3.69
CA ASN A 413 4.73 -2.90 3.73
C ASN A 413 3.96 -3.99 2.95
N PRO A 414 4.28 -5.29 3.09
CA PRO A 414 3.66 -6.31 2.26
C PRO A 414 2.16 -6.40 2.51
N LEU A 415 1.42 -6.66 1.45
CA LEU A 415 0.11 -7.30 1.51
C LEU A 415 0.36 -8.81 1.74
N SER A 416 -0.07 -9.36 2.88
CA SER A 416 0.31 -10.74 3.25
C SER A 416 -0.66 -11.47 4.19
N SER A 417 -1.68 -10.80 4.73
CA SER A 417 -2.50 -11.38 5.80
C SER A 417 -3.47 -12.47 5.33
N SER A 418 -4.63 -12.11 4.79
CA SER A 418 -5.67 -13.05 4.35
C SER A 418 -5.25 -13.91 3.16
N ILE A 419 -4.42 -13.36 2.26
CA ILE A 419 -3.94 -14.05 1.05
C ILE A 419 -3.13 -15.31 1.35
N PHE A 420 -2.38 -15.32 2.45
CA PHE A 420 -1.55 -16.46 2.86
C PHE A 420 -2.13 -17.14 4.11
N GLY A 421 -2.71 -16.37 5.02
CA GLY A 421 -3.08 -16.85 6.34
C GLY A 421 -1.89 -17.37 7.15
N LYS A 422 -2.16 -17.86 8.35
CA LYS A 422 -1.12 -18.43 9.22
C LYS A 422 -0.48 -19.68 8.61
N SER A 423 -1.27 -20.55 7.95
CA SER A 423 -0.78 -21.83 7.42
C SER A 423 0.34 -21.62 6.41
N GLU A 424 0.16 -20.70 5.46
CA GLU A 424 1.11 -20.53 4.35
C GLU A 424 2.29 -19.64 4.72
N VAL A 425 2.09 -18.61 5.55
CA VAL A 425 3.23 -17.83 6.08
C VAL A 425 4.17 -18.70 6.92
N SER A 426 3.64 -19.68 7.66
CA SER A 426 4.45 -20.59 8.47
C SER A 426 5.29 -21.59 7.66
N GLN A 427 5.07 -21.71 6.35
CA GLN A 427 5.86 -22.56 5.45
C GLN A 427 7.13 -21.88 4.93
N ILE A 428 7.29 -20.57 5.11
CA ILE A 428 8.48 -19.86 4.64
C ILE A 428 9.69 -20.25 5.50
N GLN A 429 10.69 -20.87 4.87
CA GLN A 429 11.90 -21.35 5.55
C GLN A 429 13.13 -20.47 5.35
N VAL A 430 13.18 -19.70 4.25
CA VAL A 430 14.28 -18.76 3.99
C VAL A 430 14.28 -17.60 5.02
N PRO A 431 15.41 -16.90 5.23
CA PRO A 431 15.43 -15.68 6.02
C PRO A 431 14.44 -14.62 5.50
N VAL A 432 13.73 -13.96 6.42
CA VAL A 432 12.71 -12.95 6.10
C VAL A 432 12.93 -11.67 6.90
N MET A 433 13.00 -10.54 6.22
CA MET A 433 12.85 -9.22 6.85
C MET A 433 11.52 -8.59 6.43
N LEU A 434 10.66 -8.29 7.40
CA LEU A 434 9.44 -7.52 7.19
C LEU A 434 9.67 -6.08 7.66
N VAL A 435 9.51 -5.11 6.76
CA VAL A 435 9.56 -3.68 7.08
C VAL A 435 8.13 -3.15 7.16
N ALA A 436 7.83 -2.46 8.25
CA ALA A 436 6.49 -2.05 8.64
C ALA A 436 6.47 -0.57 9.01
N ASN A 437 5.59 0.21 8.40
CA ASN A 437 5.47 1.66 8.59
C ASN A 437 4.20 1.98 9.39
N SER A 438 4.32 2.70 10.51
CA SER A 438 3.21 2.79 11.49
C SER A 438 1.99 3.57 11.03
N GLN A 439 2.14 4.49 10.08
CA GLN A 439 1.08 5.29 9.47
C GLN A 439 0.69 4.75 8.08
N ASP A 440 1.00 3.49 7.78
CA ASP A 440 0.57 2.84 6.55
C ASP A 440 -0.94 2.56 6.58
N ILE A 441 -1.68 3.28 5.74
CA ILE A 441 -3.13 3.12 5.57
C ILE A 441 -3.50 2.16 4.42
N ALA A 442 -2.57 1.88 3.51
CA ALA A 442 -2.83 1.05 2.35
C ALA A 442 -2.74 -0.43 2.72
N THR A 443 -1.72 -0.78 3.50
CA THR A 443 -1.51 -2.11 4.10
C THR A 443 -1.35 -1.96 5.61
N PRO A 444 -2.47 -1.90 6.38
CA PRO A 444 -2.46 -1.55 7.80
C PRO A 444 -1.54 -2.41 8.64
N ILE A 445 -0.70 -1.73 9.45
CA ILE A 445 0.49 -2.32 10.07
C ILE A 445 0.23 -3.59 10.90
N VAL A 446 -0.86 -3.57 11.67
CA VAL A 446 -1.21 -4.64 12.61
C VAL A 446 -1.64 -5.91 11.88
N SER A 447 -2.46 -5.76 10.84
CA SER A 447 -3.00 -6.90 10.08
C SER A 447 -2.00 -7.45 9.08
N GLU A 448 -1.29 -6.58 8.36
CA GLU A 448 -0.54 -6.97 7.17
C GLU A 448 0.94 -7.26 7.41
N GLN A 449 1.54 -6.79 8.53
CA GLN A 449 2.96 -7.05 8.83
C GLN A 449 3.18 -7.65 10.21
N ILE A 450 2.66 -7.02 11.27
CA ILE A 450 2.95 -7.44 12.65
C ILE A 450 2.35 -8.81 12.94
N ARG A 451 1.07 -9.04 12.58
CA ARG A 451 0.43 -10.34 12.77
C ARG A 451 1.10 -11.44 11.93
N PRO A 452 1.34 -11.28 10.61
CA PRO A 452 2.10 -12.24 9.80
C PRO A 452 3.51 -12.53 10.33
N PHE A 453 4.22 -11.53 10.88
CA PHE A 453 5.53 -11.76 11.51
C PHE A 453 5.48 -12.79 12.65
N THR A 454 4.38 -12.82 13.41
CA THR A 454 4.19 -13.81 14.48
C THR A 454 3.96 -15.23 13.96
N TRP A 455 3.60 -15.39 12.67
CA TRP A 455 3.35 -16.69 12.04
C TRP A 455 4.60 -17.32 11.41
N LEU A 456 5.61 -16.51 11.09
CA LEU A 456 6.89 -17.00 10.57
C LEU A 456 7.58 -17.96 11.56
N THR A 457 8.09 -19.08 11.03
CA THR A 457 8.77 -20.13 11.81
C THR A 457 10.26 -20.18 11.56
N THR A 458 10.75 -19.59 10.46
CA THR A 458 12.19 -19.45 10.17
C THR A 458 12.93 -18.78 11.34
N PRO A 459 14.13 -19.28 11.72
CA PRO A 459 14.92 -18.71 12.81
C PRO A 459 15.47 -17.32 12.46
N ASN A 460 15.67 -17.04 11.16
CA ASN A 460 16.23 -15.79 10.67
C ASN A 460 15.12 -14.85 10.20
N LYS A 461 14.35 -14.34 11.16
CA LYS A 461 13.28 -13.37 10.89
C LYS A 461 13.52 -12.04 11.59
N TYR A 462 13.20 -10.95 10.89
CA TYR A 462 13.40 -9.59 11.37
C TYR A 462 12.13 -8.78 11.11
N LEU A 463 11.61 -8.12 12.14
CA LEU A 463 10.56 -7.11 12.04
C LEU A 463 11.21 -5.75 12.25
N VAL A 464 11.24 -4.95 11.19
CA VAL A 464 11.69 -3.56 11.20
C VAL A 464 10.45 -2.69 11.24
N LEU A 465 10.37 -1.82 12.24
CA LEU A 465 9.26 -0.87 12.41
C LEU A 465 9.81 0.56 12.30
N ILE A 466 9.22 1.33 11.39
CA ILE A 466 9.49 2.77 11.22
C ILE A 466 8.26 3.51 11.75
N GLU A 467 8.41 4.14 12.92
CA GLU A 467 7.39 5.01 13.48
C GLU A 467 7.14 6.21 12.56
N ASN A 468 5.90 6.67 12.47
CA ASN A 468 5.44 7.78 11.62
C ASN A 468 5.67 7.62 10.12
N GLY A 469 6.32 6.53 9.69
CA GLY A 469 6.42 6.17 8.28
C GLY A 469 5.05 5.82 7.71
N THR A 470 4.83 6.16 6.44
CA THR A 470 3.63 5.87 5.66
C THR A 470 3.89 4.76 4.64
N HIS A 471 2.88 4.40 3.85
CA HIS A 471 3.06 3.44 2.76
C HIS A 471 4.13 3.88 1.74
N PHE A 472 4.33 5.20 1.62
CA PHE A 472 5.14 5.86 0.60
C PHE A 472 6.49 6.38 1.12
N SER A 473 6.73 6.35 2.43
CA SER A 473 7.95 6.90 3.03
C SER A 473 9.25 6.26 2.54
N VAL A 474 9.15 5.06 1.94
CA VAL A 474 10.29 4.28 1.44
C VAL A 474 10.50 4.36 -0.07
N LEU A 475 9.55 4.95 -0.81
CA LEU A 475 9.66 5.12 -2.26
C LEU A 475 10.54 6.33 -2.57
N ALA A 476 11.31 6.26 -3.65
CA ALA A 476 12.06 7.41 -4.16
C ALA A 476 11.13 8.62 -4.43
N GLU A 477 11.70 9.81 -4.55
CA GLU A 477 10.92 10.96 -4.99
C GLU A 477 10.45 10.76 -6.43
N ALA A 478 9.18 11.09 -6.69
CA ALA A 478 8.66 11.09 -8.04
C ALA A 478 9.43 12.13 -8.86
N THR A 479 9.87 11.74 -10.05
CA THR A 479 10.39 12.63 -11.08
C THR A 479 9.27 12.91 -12.10
N SER A 480 9.49 13.82 -13.04
CA SER A 480 8.46 14.28 -14.00
C SER A 480 7.94 13.22 -14.99
N GLY A 481 8.25 11.92 -14.81
CA GLY A 481 7.89 10.82 -15.73
C GLY A 481 7.47 9.50 -15.07
N ASN A 482 7.34 9.46 -13.74
CA ASN A 482 6.98 8.27 -12.94
C ASN A 482 5.89 8.57 -11.88
N ASP A 483 5.25 9.75 -11.97
CA ASP A 483 4.17 10.16 -11.08
C ASP A 483 2.82 9.95 -11.76
N VAL A 484 2.26 8.75 -11.63
CA VAL A 484 0.95 8.40 -12.22
C VAL A 484 -0.21 8.89 -11.37
N LEU A 485 0.00 8.99 -10.06
CA LEU A 485 -0.96 9.51 -9.12
C LEU A 485 -0.24 10.55 -8.27
N PRO A 486 -0.61 11.85 -8.33
CA PRO A 486 -0.02 12.84 -7.45
C PRO A 486 -0.38 12.45 -6.01
N ILE A 487 0.58 11.88 -5.28
CA ILE A 487 0.37 11.47 -3.89
C ILE A 487 0.23 12.76 -3.07
N PRO A 488 -0.92 13.00 -2.41
CA PRO A 488 -1.08 14.17 -1.56
C PRO A 488 0.05 14.25 -0.54
N SER A 489 0.60 15.44 -0.32
CA SER A 489 1.72 15.65 0.62
C SER A 489 1.42 15.09 2.01
N ALA A 490 0.16 15.15 2.45
CA ALA A 490 -0.31 14.56 3.71
C ALA A 490 -0.11 13.04 3.80
N LEU A 491 -0.14 12.31 2.68
CA LEU A 491 0.07 10.86 2.64
C LEU A 491 1.56 10.47 2.54
N LEU A 492 2.44 11.39 2.17
CA LEU A 492 3.89 11.13 2.13
C LEU A 492 4.50 11.02 3.55
N GLY A 493 3.89 11.68 4.53
CA GLY A 493 4.35 11.72 5.90
C GLY A 493 5.50 12.72 6.12
N PRO A 494 6.30 12.55 7.19
CA PRO A 494 7.42 13.44 7.50
C PRO A 494 8.59 13.26 6.50
N ASN A 495 9.68 14.01 6.70
CA ASN A 495 10.89 13.89 5.88
C ASN A 495 11.37 12.43 5.79
N ARG A 496 11.52 11.93 4.55
CA ARG A 496 11.78 10.53 4.23
C ARG A 496 13.27 10.14 4.25
N ALA A 497 14.18 11.11 4.36
CA ALA A 497 15.62 10.84 4.33
C ALA A 497 16.08 9.77 5.35
N PRO A 498 15.59 9.77 6.61
CA PRO A 498 15.92 8.69 7.56
C PRO A 498 15.46 7.31 7.09
N ALA A 499 14.25 7.19 6.52
CA ALA A 499 13.75 5.90 6.01
C ALA A 499 14.65 5.32 4.91
N TYR A 500 15.18 6.16 4.01
CA TYR A 500 16.14 5.72 3.01
C TYR A 500 17.45 5.24 3.64
N ALA A 501 17.97 5.95 4.65
CA ALA A 501 19.18 5.55 5.36
C ALA A 501 19.00 4.20 6.08
N TYR A 502 17.85 3.96 6.70
CA TYR A 502 17.54 2.69 7.36
C TYR A 502 17.49 1.54 6.37
N LEU A 503 16.78 1.72 5.26
CA LEU A 503 16.70 0.68 4.24
C LEU A 503 18.06 0.39 3.63
N LYS A 504 18.88 1.40 3.35
CA LYS A 504 20.26 1.22 2.87
C LYS A 504 21.07 0.36 3.83
N ALA A 505 21.16 0.76 5.11
CA ALA A 505 21.97 0.05 6.10
C ALA A 505 21.47 -1.36 6.39
N LEU A 506 20.17 -1.53 6.62
CA LEU A 506 19.59 -2.82 6.97
C LEU A 506 19.57 -3.80 5.79
N ASN A 507 19.40 -3.33 4.55
CA ASN A 507 19.53 -4.20 3.38
C ASN A 507 20.97 -4.70 3.23
N VAL A 508 21.97 -3.82 3.31
CA VAL A 508 23.39 -4.25 3.25
C VAL A 508 23.65 -5.31 4.31
N ALA A 509 23.31 -5.03 5.58
CA ALA A 509 23.49 -5.99 6.67
C ALA A 509 22.78 -7.33 6.41
N PHE A 510 21.55 -7.30 5.90
CA PHE A 510 20.76 -8.49 5.61
C PHE A 510 21.36 -9.33 4.48
N TRP A 511 21.72 -8.71 3.36
CA TRP A 511 22.23 -9.43 2.18
C TRP A 511 23.67 -9.90 2.36
N GLU A 512 24.52 -9.14 3.06
CA GLU A 512 25.86 -9.58 3.44
C GLU A 512 25.78 -10.83 4.33
N THR A 513 24.87 -10.82 5.31
CA THR A 513 24.66 -11.96 6.21
C THR A 513 24.15 -13.19 5.46
N HIS A 514 23.12 -13.05 4.61
CA HIS A 514 22.34 -14.19 4.11
C HIS A 514 22.63 -14.60 2.65
N LEU A 515 23.26 -13.74 1.83
CA LEU A 515 23.66 -14.10 0.45
C LEU A 515 25.16 -14.28 0.31
N PHE A 516 25.97 -13.43 0.96
CA PHE A 516 27.42 -13.59 1.01
C PHE A 516 27.90 -14.47 2.17
N ASN A 517 27.01 -14.87 3.09
CA ASN A 517 27.35 -15.68 4.28
C ASN A 517 28.43 -15.02 5.15
N ARG A 518 28.32 -13.70 5.39
CA ARG A 518 29.22 -12.93 6.24
C ARG A 518 28.61 -12.69 7.62
N PRO A 519 28.82 -13.61 8.59
CA PRO A 519 28.16 -13.55 9.90
C PRO A 519 28.51 -12.31 10.72
N GLU A 520 29.63 -11.64 10.43
CA GLU A 520 30.02 -10.37 11.05
C GLU A 520 28.96 -9.26 10.85
N TYR A 521 28.22 -9.30 9.74
CA TYR A 521 27.15 -8.34 9.47
C TYR A 521 25.87 -8.59 10.28
N ALA A 522 25.73 -9.77 10.92
CA ALA A 522 24.59 -10.07 11.78
C ALA A 522 24.55 -9.19 13.05
N SER A 523 25.65 -8.52 13.38
CA SER A 523 25.74 -7.52 14.45
C SER A 523 24.92 -6.25 14.16
N TYR A 524 24.75 -5.89 12.89
CA TYR A 524 23.89 -4.79 12.45
C TYR A 524 22.41 -5.18 12.37
N LEU A 525 22.09 -6.47 12.46
CA LEU A 525 20.70 -6.96 12.47
C LEU A 525 20.17 -7.13 13.91
N GLN A 526 20.49 -6.17 14.78
CA GLN A 526 20.17 -6.20 16.21
C GLN A 526 19.38 -4.95 16.63
N PRO A 527 18.55 -5.05 17.70
CA PRO A 527 17.81 -3.89 18.21
C PRO A 527 18.71 -2.70 18.56
N SER A 528 19.94 -2.94 19.03
CA SER A 528 20.91 -1.90 19.37
C SER A 528 21.38 -1.09 18.15
N TYR A 529 21.56 -1.72 16.98
CA TYR A 529 21.92 -0.99 15.76
C TYR A 529 20.75 -0.15 15.24
N ALA A 530 19.52 -0.69 15.31
CA ALA A 530 18.32 0.06 14.98
C ALA A 530 18.16 1.30 15.86
N GLN A 531 18.42 1.17 17.17
CA GLN A 531 18.43 2.31 18.10
C GLN A 531 19.53 3.32 17.77
N TYR A 532 20.73 2.87 17.38
CA TYR A 532 21.82 3.74 16.94
C TYR A 532 21.47 4.54 15.69
N LEU A 533 20.80 3.92 14.70
CA LEU A 533 20.39 4.60 13.47
C LEU A 533 19.18 5.52 13.65
N SER A 534 18.32 5.25 14.64
CA SER A 534 17.02 5.90 14.83
C SER A 534 17.12 7.43 14.87
N GLN A 535 16.21 8.11 14.16
CA GLN A 535 16.12 9.57 14.08
C GLN A 535 14.65 9.98 14.16
N ASP A 536 14.35 10.95 15.03
CA ASP A 536 13.03 11.57 15.12
C ASP A 536 12.69 12.35 13.83
N PRO A 537 11.43 12.38 13.36
CA PRO A 537 10.24 11.72 13.92
C PRO A 537 10.02 10.28 13.42
N LEU A 538 10.96 9.73 12.64
CA LEU A 538 10.88 8.39 12.06
C LEU A 538 11.63 7.35 12.90
N ASN A 539 11.26 7.17 14.17
CA ASN A 539 12.02 6.28 15.05
C ASN A 539 12.04 4.83 14.54
N LEU A 540 13.23 4.22 14.59
CA LEU A 540 13.49 2.89 14.06
C LEU A 540 13.51 1.85 15.18
N SER A 541 12.81 0.73 14.97
CA SER A 541 12.82 -0.43 15.85
C SER A 541 13.10 -1.71 15.07
N LEU A 542 13.85 -2.64 15.66
CA LEU A 542 14.11 -3.96 15.08
C LEU A 542 13.86 -5.03 16.13
N LEU A 543 13.10 -6.07 15.76
CA LEU A 543 12.86 -7.26 16.57
C LEU A 543 13.18 -8.53 15.76
N LYS A 544 13.79 -9.53 16.41
CA LYS A 544 14.03 -10.85 15.80
C LYS A 544 12.99 -11.91 16.16
N SER A 545 12.08 -11.57 17.07
CA SER A 545 11.02 -12.48 17.51
C SER A 545 9.87 -11.72 18.15
N LEU A 546 8.66 -12.23 17.91
CA LEU A 546 7.41 -11.75 18.47
C LEU A 546 6.44 -12.93 18.52
N SER A 547 5.70 -13.11 19.61
CA SER A 547 4.71 -14.19 19.68
C SER A 547 3.29 -13.68 19.43
N ALA A 548 2.46 -14.52 18.80
CA ALA A 548 1.05 -14.22 18.56
C ALA A 548 0.28 -14.04 19.87
N GLU A 549 0.67 -14.76 20.92
CA GLU A 549 0.06 -14.66 22.24
C GLU A 549 0.30 -13.30 22.88
N GLN A 550 1.53 -12.79 22.82
CA GLN A 550 1.83 -11.45 23.34
C GLN A 550 1.10 -10.36 22.53
N LEU A 551 1.04 -10.50 21.21
CA LEU A 551 0.28 -9.56 20.36
C LEU A 551 -1.22 -9.57 20.72
N ASN A 552 -1.81 -10.76 20.88
CA ASN A 552 -3.22 -10.89 21.23
C ASN A 552 -3.52 -10.35 22.63
N GLN A 553 -2.58 -10.42 23.58
CA GLN A 553 -2.71 -9.79 24.89
C GLN A 553 -2.73 -8.26 24.76
N THR A 554 -1.81 -7.69 23.97
CA THR A 554 -1.79 -6.24 23.72
C THR A 554 -3.07 -5.74 23.05
N LEU A 555 -3.66 -6.52 22.13
CA LEU A 555 -4.90 -6.15 21.42
C LEU A 555 -6.20 -6.33 22.23
N ARG A 556 -6.14 -7.00 23.38
CA ARG A 556 -7.30 -7.23 24.28
C ARG A 556 -7.39 -6.22 25.41
N ASN A 557 -6.25 -5.64 25.80
CA ASN A 557 -6.18 -4.49 26.69
C ASN A 557 -6.66 -3.25 25.96
#